data_AF-A0A059DX35-F1
#
_entry.id   AF-A0A059DX35-F1
#
_cell.length_a   1.000
_cell.length_b   1.000
_cell.length_c   1.000
_cell.angle_alpha   90.00
_cell.angle_beta   90.00
_cell.angle_gamma   90.00
#
_symmetry.space_group_name_H-M   'P 1'
#
loop_
_entity.id
_entity.type
_entity.pdbx_description
1 polymer ?
#
loop_
_entity_poly.entity_id
_entity_poly.type
_entity_poly.pdbx_seq_one_letter_code
_entity_poly.pdbx_strand_id
1 'polypeptide(L)'
;MTETRLIRAGYWRDHPEHTSMNISEPRELEEIDRRLHMLEKKKQQLLLALPEIPATTNRGIALKLDVLAKVINPDENQTTHDLAMSIRRNLALPNF
;
A
#
# COMPACT_ATOMS: atom_id res chain seq x y z
N MET A 1 -19.39 -38.59 -19.57
CA MET A 1 -20.41 -38.24 -18.56
C MET A 1 -20.06 -38.95 -17.25
N THR A 2 -19.12 -38.39 -16.48
CA THR A 2 -18.55 -39.10 -15.31
C THR A 2 -18.16 -38.18 -14.15
N GLU A 3 -18.29 -36.86 -14.29
CA GLU A 3 -18.00 -35.90 -13.20
C GLU A 3 -19.17 -35.74 -12.22
N THR A 4 -20.40 -35.73 -12.72
CA THR A 4 -21.59 -35.40 -11.91
C THR A 4 -21.93 -36.49 -10.88
N ARG A 5 -21.41 -37.71 -11.04
CA ARG A 5 -21.62 -38.82 -10.09
C ARG A 5 -20.68 -38.76 -8.89
N LEU A 6 -19.46 -38.25 -9.04
CA LEU A 6 -18.48 -38.17 -7.96
C LEU A 6 -18.86 -37.14 -6.89
N ILE A 7 -19.50 -36.05 -7.31
CA ILE A 7 -20.03 -35.00 -6.41
C ILE A 7 -21.24 -35.52 -5.61
N ARG A 8 -22.08 -36.37 -6.21
CA ARG A 8 -23.28 -36.92 -5.55
C ARG A 8 -22.96 -38.03 -4.55
N ALA A 9 -21.81 -38.69 -4.68
CA ALA A 9 -21.40 -39.80 -3.81
C ALA A 9 -20.75 -39.37 -2.48
N GLY A 10 -20.66 -38.07 -2.17
CA GLY A 10 -20.15 -37.61 -0.87
C GLY A 10 -18.67 -37.93 -0.62
N TYR A 11 -17.91 -38.23 -1.69
CA TYR A 11 -16.52 -38.71 -1.62
C TYR A 11 -15.52 -37.72 -0.99
N TRP A 12 -15.94 -36.47 -0.74
CA TRP A 12 -15.16 -35.46 -0.03
C TRP A 12 -15.24 -35.57 1.50
N ARG A 13 -16.09 -36.45 2.05
CA ARG A 13 -16.36 -36.49 3.50
C ARG A 13 -15.51 -37.49 4.29
N ASP A 14 -14.79 -38.41 3.63
CA ASP A 14 -14.13 -39.56 4.30
C ASP A 14 -12.64 -39.73 3.99
N HIS A 15 -11.88 -38.64 3.81
CA HIS A 15 -10.42 -38.71 3.95
C HIS A 15 -9.94 -37.92 5.17
N PRO A 16 -9.96 -38.52 6.37
CA PRO A 16 -8.93 -38.21 7.34
C PRO A 16 -7.62 -38.85 6.84
N GLU A 17 -6.48 -38.25 7.15
CA GLU A 17 -5.15 -38.87 6.96
C GLU A 17 -4.52 -38.79 5.56
N HIS A 18 -4.36 -37.57 5.05
CA HIS A 18 -3.18 -37.08 4.32
C HIS A 18 -3.37 -35.56 4.28
N THR A 19 -2.58 -34.68 4.87
CA THR A 19 -1.23 -34.76 5.41
C THR A 19 -1.15 -33.52 6.28
N SER A 20 -0.56 -33.66 7.45
CA SER A 20 0.05 -32.58 8.20
C SER A 20 1.16 -31.93 7.34
N MET A 21 0.79 -31.24 6.26
CA MET A 21 1.64 -30.23 5.69
C MET A 21 1.61 -29.12 6.72
N ASN A 22 2.75 -28.85 7.34
CA ASN A 22 2.99 -27.65 8.14
C ASN A 22 2.31 -26.46 7.47
N ILE A 23 1.15 -26.04 7.98
CA ILE A 23 0.40 -24.89 7.49
C ILE A 23 1.11 -23.64 8.03
N SER A 24 2.35 -23.42 7.57
CA SER A 24 3.14 -22.22 7.85
C SER A 24 2.65 -21.07 6.96
N GLU A 25 2.24 -21.37 5.73
CA GLU A 25 1.83 -20.39 4.71
C GLU A 25 0.65 -19.50 5.16
N PRO A 26 -0.48 -20.00 5.67
CA PRO A 26 -1.53 -19.15 6.25
C PRO A 26 -1.07 -18.29 7.43
N ARG A 27 -0.18 -18.78 8.29
CA ARG A 27 0.37 -17.99 9.41
C ARG A 27 1.33 -16.91 8.92
N GLU A 28 2.11 -17.20 7.88
CA GLU A 28 3.01 -16.24 7.25
C GLU A 28 2.22 -15.13 6.54
N LEU A 29 1.13 -15.48 5.86
CA LEU A 29 0.22 -14.50 5.25
C LEU A 29 -0.45 -13.62 6.30
N GLU A 30 -0.96 -14.19 7.40
CA GLU A 30 -1.52 -13.42 8.52
C GLU A 30 -0.50 -12.44 9.13
N GLU A 31 0.76 -12.88 9.26
CA GLU A 31 1.83 -12.03 9.78
C GLU A 31 2.24 -10.93 8.78
N ILE A 32 2.23 -11.21 7.47
CA ILE A 32 2.42 -10.20 6.42
C ILE A 32 1.30 -9.16 6.47
N ASP A 33 0.05 -9.58 6.53
CA ASP A 33 -1.11 -8.68 6.61
C ASP A 33 -1.04 -7.78 7.85
N ARG A 34 -0.66 -8.35 9.00
CA ARG A 34 -0.44 -7.57 10.22
C ARG A 34 0.66 -6.52 10.03
N ARG A 35 1.78 -6.88 9.41
CA ARG A 35 2.89 -5.95 9.14
C ARG A 35 2.49 -4.84 8.18
N LEU A 36 1.75 -5.17 7.11
CA LEU A 36 1.22 -4.19 6.17
C LEU A 36 0.29 -3.21 6.87
N HIS A 37 -0.59 -3.70 7.75
CA HIS A 37 -1.50 -2.85 8.51
C HIS A 37 -0.74 -1.91 9.48
N MET A 38 0.31 -2.41 10.14
CA MET A 38 1.17 -1.57 10.99
C MET A 38 1.94 -0.51 10.18
N LEU A 39 2.44 -0.87 9.01
CA LEU A 39 3.12 0.06 8.10
C LEU A 39 2.18 1.14 7.60
N GLU A 40 0.95 0.80 7.22
CA GLU A 40 -0.04 1.78 6.79
C GLU A 40 -0.39 2.73 7.94
N LYS A 41 -0.61 2.21 9.16
CA LYS A 41 -0.82 3.05 10.36
C LYS A 41 0.33 4.03 10.59
N LYS A 42 1.57 3.55 10.53
CA LYS A 42 2.76 4.40 10.71
C LYS A 42 2.88 5.44 9.60
N LYS A 43 2.61 5.08 8.35
CA LYS A 43 2.57 6.01 7.21
C LYS A 43 1.54 7.11 7.44
N GLN A 44 0.32 6.77 7.87
CA GLN A 44 -0.73 7.74 8.17
C GLN A 44 -0.31 8.71 9.29
N GLN A 45 0.29 8.19 10.37
CA GLN A 45 0.82 9.04 11.44
C GLN A 45 1.90 10.02 10.95
N LEU A 46 2.83 9.54 10.11
CA LEU A 46 3.86 10.40 9.52
C LEU A 46 3.28 11.46 8.58
N LEU A 47 2.25 11.12 7.79
CA LEU A 47 1.56 12.07 6.93
C LEU A 47 0.83 13.15 7.73
N LEU A 48 0.23 12.81 8.86
CA LEU A 48 -0.42 13.77 9.76
C LEU A 48 0.58 14.71 10.45
N ALA A 49 1.77 14.21 10.80
CA ALA A 49 2.83 15.01 11.41
C ALA A 49 3.61 15.85 10.38
N LEU A 50 3.62 15.45 9.11
CA LEU A 50 4.43 16.10 8.07
C LEU A 50 4.19 17.61 7.94
N PRO A 51 2.95 18.15 7.98
CA PRO A 51 2.70 19.59 7.94
C PRO A 51 3.35 20.37 9.08
N GLU A 52 3.43 19.79 10.27
CA GLU A 52 3.98 20.43 11.48
C GLU A 52 5.49 20.59 11.43
N ILE A 53 6.18 19.77 10.62
CA ILE A 53 7.63 19.84 10.46
C ILE A 53 7.99 21.01 9.53
N PRO A 54 8.66 22.08 10.00
CA PRO A 54 9.01 23.19 9.13
C PRO A 54 10.05 22.77 8.08
N ALA A 55 9.81 23.13 6.81
CA ALA A 55 10.82 22.99 5.76
C ALA A 55 11.53 24.32 5.55
N THR A 56 12.72 24.46 6.12
CA THR A 56 13.55 25.68 6.05
C THR A 56 14.47 25.73 4.83
N THR A 57 14.46 24.68 3.99
CA THR A 57 15.30 24.57 2.79
C THR A 57 14.45 24.27 1.56
N ASN A 58 14.86 24.74 0.38
CA ASN A 58 14.23 24.41 -0.90
C ASN A 58 14.11 22.89 -1.10
N ARG A 59 15.11 22.13 -0.64
CA ARG A 59 15.09 20.67 -0.64
C ARG A 59 13.96 20.10 0.23
N GLY A 60 13.77 20.63 1.44
CA GLY A 60 12.69 20.22 2.33
C GLY A 60 11.30 20.52 1.75
N ILE A 61 11.14 21.67 1.09
CA ILE A 61 9.89 22.04 0.41
C ILE A 61 9.63 21.09 -0.76
N ALA A 62 10.64 20.80 -1.59
CA ALA A 62 10.52 19.87 -2.71
C ALA A 62 10.10 18.45 -2.25
N LEU A 63 10.65 17.96 -1.14
CA LEU A 63 10.28 16.65 -0.57
C LEU A 63 8.82 16.62 -0.08
N LYS A 64 8.31 17.71 0.51
CA LYS A 64 6.89 17.81 0.89
C LYS A 64 5.97 17.80 -0.34
N LEU A 65 6.38 18.47 -1.42
CA LEU A 65 5.63 18.45 -2.69
C LEU A 65 5.64 17.06 -3.34
N ASP A 66 6.75 16.32 -3.26
CA ASP A 66 6.82 14.93 -3.70
C ASP A 66 5.84 14.03 -2.91
N VAL A 67 5.71 14.25 -1.59
CA VAL A 67 4.74 13.51 -0.78
C VAL A 67 3.32 13.91 -1.15
N LEU A 68 3.04 15.20 -1.32
CA LEU A 68 1.73 15.70 -1.74
C LEU A 68 1.29 15.08 -3.07
N ALA A 69 2.17 15.03 -4.07
CA ALA A 69 1.89 14.42 -5.36
C ALA A 69 1.58 12.91 -5.29
N LYS A 70 2.14 12.20 -4.30
CA LYS A 70 1.83 10.76 -4.07
C LYS A 70 0.53 10.52 -3.32
N VAL A 71 0.08 11.49 -2.52
CA VAL A 71 -1.14 11.38 -1.71
C VAL A 71 -2.36 11.85 -2.49
N ILE A 72 -2.20 12.83 -3.38
CA ILE A 72 -3.26 13.27 -4.28
C ILE A 72 -3.49 12.21 -5.35
N ASN A 73 -4.71 11.70 -5.44
CA ASN A 73 -5.13 10.90 -6.58
C ASN A 73 -5.22 11.80 -7.83
N PRO A 74 -4.39 11.60 -8.86
CA PRO A 74 -4.40 12.44 -10.06
C PRO A 74 -5.75 12.38 -10.79
N ASP A 75 -6.43 11.24 -10.78
CA ASP A 75 -7.73 11.08 -11.45
C ASP A 75 -8.83 11.95 -10.81
N GLU A 76 -8.69 12.27 -9.52
CA GLU A 76 -9.66 13.10 -8.79
C GLU A 76 -9.24 14.56 -8.73
N ASN A 77 -7.93 14.86 -8.76
CA ASN A 77 -7.38 16.17 -8.44
C ASN A 77 -6.15 16.51 -9.30
N GLN A 78 -6.26 16.27 -10.61
CA GLN A 78 -5.18 16.47 -11.58
C GLN A 78 -4.55 17.86 -11.51
N THR A 79 -5.36 18.93 -11.43
CA THR A 79 -4.87 20.31 -11.37
C THR A 79 -3.96 20.55 -10.15
N THR A 80 -4.34 20.02 -8.99
CA THR A 80 -3.57 20.16 -7.75
C THR A 80 -2.27 19.36 -7.82
N HIS A 81 -2.34 18.14 -8.38
CA HIS A 81 -1.15 17.32 -8.64
C HIS A 81 -0.17 18.04 -9.57
N ASP A 82 -0.65 18.58 -10.69
CA ASP A 82 0.19 19.26 -11.68
C ASP A 82 0.82 20.54 -11.14
N LEU A 83 0.07 21.30 -10.33
CA LEU A 83 0.60 22.48 -9.65
C LEU A 83 1.72 22.09 -8.66
N ALA A 84 1.53 21.05 -7.85
CA ALA A 84 2.56 20.57 -6.93
C ALA A 84 3.84 20.17 -7.67
N MET A 85 3.69 19.44 -8.79
CA MET A 85 4.83 19.02 -9.62
C MET A 85 5.51 20.18 -10.34
N SER A 86 4.76 21.22 -10.71
CA SER A 86 5.29 22.45 -11.30
C SER A 86 6.15 23.22 -10.29
N ILE A 87 5.62 23.46 -9.08
CA ILE A 87 6.36 24.13 -8.00
C ILE A 87 7.64 23.35 -7.67
N ARG A 88 7.56 22.01 -7.59
CA ARG A 88 8.71 21.16 -7.33
C ARG A 88 9.81 21.32 -8.39
N ARG A 89 9.44 21.41 -9.67
CA ARG A 89 10.39 21.64 -10.77
C ARG A 89 11.05 23.01 -10.66
N ASN A 90 10.28 24.04 -10.32
CA ASN A 90 10.82 25.39 -10.17
C ASN A 90 11.84 25.49 -9.03
N LEU A 91 11.60 24.79 -7.91
CA LEU A 91 12.54 24.71 -6.78
C LEU A 91 13.84 23.96 -7.10
N ALA A 92 13.87 23.16 -8.17
CA ALA A 92 15.06 22.46 -8.63
C ALA A 92 15.92 23.31 -9.60
N LEU A 93 15.41 24.47 -10.05
CA LEU A 93 16.16 25.37 -10.92
C LEU A 93 17.09 26.25 -10.07
N PRO A 94 18.33 26.50 -10.53
CA PRO A 94 19.36 27.21 -9.76
C PRO A 94 19.11 28.72 -9.57
N ASN A 95 18.01 29.28 -10.09
CA ASN A 95 17.76 30.73 -10.15
C ASN A 95 16.58 31.20 -9.29
N PHE A 96 16.15 30.40 -8.30
CA PHE A 96 15.20 30.78 -7.26
C PHE A 96 15.72 30.44 -5.87
#